data_AF-A0A662TH41-F1
#
_entry.id   AF-A0A662TH41-F1
#
_cell.length_a   1.000
_cell.length_b   1.000
_cell.length_c   1.000
_cell.angle_alpha   90.00
_cell.angle_beta   90.00
_cell.angle_gamma   90.00
#
_symmetry.space_group_name_H-M   'P 1'
#
loop_
_entity.id
_entity.type
_entity.pdbx_description
1 polymer ?
#
loop_
_entity_poly.entity_id
_entity_poly.type
_entity_poly.pdbx_seq_one_letter_code
_entity_poly.pdbx_strand_id
1 'polypeptide(L)'
;ILPPFAVYKNPIDLTGSADTRMYVESMKILMEDENVHGVVLIALHHPPLISFDLPEKIAEVIRNYDKPVVACDVGEAEMSKAFRKKFDSHNIPAYPSPERASRAMYALVKYGEYRCKVLEYE
;
A
#
# COMPACT_ATOMS: atom_id res chain seq x y z
N ILE A 1 17.14 -0.87 -6.36
CA ILE A 1 16.73 -0.20 -5.10
C ILE A 1 16.67 -1.14 -3.91
N LEU A 2 16.42 -2.45 -4.11
CA LEU A 2 16.36 -3.43 -3.02
C LEU A 2 17.72 -4.13 -2.81
N PRO A 3 18.03 -4.63 -1.61
CA PRO A 3 19.21 -5.45 -1.38
C PRO A 3 19.12 -6.78 -2.15
N PRO A 4 20.26 -7.44 -2.47
CA PRO A 4 20.27 -8.66 -3.28
C PRO A 4 19.49 -9.85 -2.71
N PHE A 5 19.24 -9.86 -1.40
CA PHE A 5 18.51 -10.92 -0.70
C PHE A 5 17.01 -10.62 -0.54
N ALA A 6 16.53 -9.48 -1.01
CA ALA A 6 15.10 -9.16 -1.02
C ALA A 6 14.34 -10.03 -2.03
N VAL A 7 13.10 -10.38 -1.71
CA VAL A 7 12.19 -11.03 -2.65
C VAL A 7 11.47 -9.96 -3.46
N TYR A 8 11.65 -9.94 -4.78
CA TYR A 8 11.06 -8.94 -5.68
C TYR A 8 9.88 -9.48 -6.51
N LYS A 9 9.37 -10.66 -6.16
CA LYS A 9 8.16 -11.25 -6.77
C LYS A 9 6.91 -10.73 -6.05
N ASN A 10 5.77 -11.42 -6.17
CA ASN A 10 4.58 -11.10 -5.39
C ASN A 10 4.47 -12.08 -4.19
N PRO A 11 4.63 -11.63 -2.94
CA PRO A 11 4.82 -10.23 -2.49
C PRO A 11 6.27 -9.72 -2.65
N ILE A 12 6.41 -8.40 -2.74
CA ILE A 12 7.71 -7.71 -2.71
C ILE A 12 8.10 -7.51 -1.24
N ASP A 13 9.17 -8.17 -0.82
CA ASP A 13 9.70 -8.11 0.55
C ASP A 13 10.89 -7.15 0.63
N LEU A 14 10.66 -5.98 1.24
CA LEU A 14 11.69 -4.96 1.48
C LEU A 14 12.63 -5.31 2.65
N THR A 15 12.36 -6.40 3.36
CA THR A 15 13.09 -6.92 4.53
C THR A 15 13.01 -6.01 5.75
N GLY A 16 13.54 -6.48 6.89
CA GLY A 16 13.61 -5.67 8.12
C GLY A 16 14.55 -4.46 8.04
N SER A 17 15.37 -4.36 6.97
CA SER A 17 16.26 -3.22 6.72
C SER A 17 15.62 -2.16 5.81
N ALA A 18 14.32 -2.25 5.55
CA ALA A 18 13.61 -1.29 4.72
C ALA A 18 13.76 0.14 5.26
N ASP A 19 14.03 1.07 4.36
CA ASP A 19 13.97 2.51 4.62
C ASP A 19 12.83 3.17 3.84
N THR A 20 12.51 4.42 4.18
CA THR A 20 11.44 5.17 3.51
C THR A 20 11.65 5.27 1.99
N ARG A 21 12.91 5.39 1.53
CA ARG A 21 13.21 5.51 0.11
C ARG A 21 12.86 4.22 -0.63
N MET A 22 13.14 3.05 -0.04
CA MET A 22 12.81 1.76 -0.63
C MET A 22 11.30 1.62 -0.87
N TYR A 23 10.47 2.06 0.07
CA TYR A 23 9.01 2.08 -0.11
C TYR A 23 8.59 3.04 -1.23
N VAL A 24 9.08 4.28 -1.22
CA VAL A 24 8.72 5.31 -2.22
C VAL A 24 9.11 4.87 -3.63
N GLU A 25 10.35 4.42 -3.83
CA GLU A 25 10.84 4.01 -5.15
C GLU A 25 10.16 2.72 -5.63
N SER A 26 9.86 1.77 -4.73
CA SER A 26 9.09 0.57 -5.10
C SER A 26 7.67 0.92 -5.52
N MET A 27 7.02 1.85 -4.80
CA MET A 27 5.68 2.31 -5.16
C MET A 27 5.64 3.01 -6.51
N LYS A 28 6.64 3.85 -6.85
CA LYS A 28 6.73 4.46 -8.19
C LYS A 28 6.76 3.39 -9.29
N ILE A 29 7.65 2.40 -9.16
CA ILE A 29 7.77 1.30 -10.13
C ILE A 29 6.45 0.53 -10.27
N LEU A 30 5.81 0.19 -9.15
CA LEU A 30 4.53 -0.52 -9.15
C LEU A 30 3.39 0.31 -9.76
N MET A 31 3.38 1.61 -9.52
CA MET A 31 2.38 2.51 -10.11
C MET A 31 2.58 2.70 -11.62
N GLU A 32 3.82 2.62 -12.11
CA GLU A 32 4.15 2.67 -13.55
C GLU A 32 3.90 1.35 -14.30
N ASP A 33 4.01 0.19 -13.64
CA ASP A 33 3.86 -1.12 -14.29
C ASP A 33 2.41 -1.41 -14.71
N GLU A 34 2.14 -1.51 -16.01
CA GLU A 34 0.82 -1.80 -16.58
C GLU A 34 0.22 -3.14 -16.11
N ASN A 35 1.04 -4.08 -15.64
CA ASN A 35 0.56 -5.37 -15.12
C ASN A 35 0.07 -5.30 -13.66
N VAL A 36 0.32 -4.18 -12.97
CA VAL A 36 -0.10 -3.96 -11.59
C VAL A 36 -1.39 -3.14 -11.57
N HIS A 37 -2.48 -3.73 -11.09
CA HIS A 37 -3.81 -3.10 -11.06
C HIS A 37 -4.21 -2.56 -9.68
N GLY A 38 -3.39 -2.78 -8.66
CA GLY A 38 -3.64 -2.33 -7.29
C GLY A 38 -2.56 -2.86 -6.34
N VAL A 39 -2.38 -2.20 -5.20
CA VAL A 39 -1.32 -2.54 -4.24
C VAL A 39 -1.88 -2.66 -2.82
N VAL A 40 -1.55 -3.77 -2.16
CA VAL A 40 -1.67 -3.88 -0.70
C VAL A 40 -0.31 -3.54 -0.11
N LEU A 41 -0.20 -2.37 0.48
CA LEU A 41 1.02 -1.82 1.07
C LEU A 41 1.12 -2.21 2.54
N ILE A 42 1.99 -3.17 2.88
CA ILE A 42 2.33 -3.47 4.27
C ILE A 42 3.50 -2.57 4.67
N ALA A 43 3.20 -1.43 5.27
CA ALA A 43 4.17 -0.44 5.73
C ALA A 43 4.21 -0.43 7.26
N LEU A 44 5.19 -1.11 7.83
CA LEU A 44 5.37 -1.18 9.28
C LEU A 44 6.13 0.05 9.79
N HIS A 45 5.66 0.67 10.87
CA HIS A 45 6.37 1.77 11.55
C HIS A 45 7.54 1.29 12.44
N HIS A 46 7.70 -0.02 12.62
CA HIS A 46 8.69 -0.61 13.52
C HIS A 46 10.16 -0.47 13.07
N PRO A 47 10.51 -0.63 11.77
CA PRO A 47 11.90 -0.51 11.36
C PRO A 47 12.41 0.93 11.57
N PRO A 48 13.62 1.11 12.12
CA PRO A 48 14.11 2.43 12.58
C PRO A 48 14.37 3.42 11.43
N LEU A 49 14.53 2.93 10.20
CA LEU A 49 14.76 3.75 9.02
C LEU A 49 13.47 4.19 8.31
N ILE A 50 12.31 3.80 8.85
CA ILE A 50 11.00 4.25 8.38
C ILE A 50 10.63 5.53 9.09
N SER A 51 10.53 6.58 8.29
CA SER A 51 10.12 7.90 8.75
C SER A 51 8.59 7.96 8.91
N PHE A 52 8.15 8.70 9.92
CA PHE A 52 6.73 8.86 10.23
C PHE A 52 5.95 9.66 9.16
N ASP A 53 6.64 10.26 8.18
CA ASP A 53 6.07 10.94 7.01
C ASP A 53 5.92 10.00 5.78
N LEU A 54 6.26 8.70 5.89
CA LEU A 54 6.06 7.75 4.81
C LEU A 54 4.63 7.79 4.20
N PRO A 55 3.54 7.90 4.98
CA PRO A 55 2.18 7.99 4.41
C PRO A 55 1.99 9.16 3.44
N GLU A 56 2.56 10.33 3.76
CA GLU A 56 2.51 11.52 2.90
C GLU A 56 3.28 11.29 1.61
N LYS A 57 4.51 10.73 1.71
CA LYS A 57 5.34 10.41 0.54
C LYS A 57 4.68 9.38 -0.37
N ILE A 58 4.01 8.38 0.19
CA ILE A 58 3.23 7.43 -0.63
C ILE A 58 2.05 8.14 -1.30
N ALA A 59 1.34 9.01 -0.59
CA ALA A 59 0.24 9.78 -1.16
C ALA A 59 0.68 10.65 -2.35
N GLU A 60 1.86 11.29 -2.26
CA GLU A 60 2.46 12.06 -3.35
C GLU A 60 2.80 11.22 -4.58
N VAL A 61 3.16 9.95 -4.40
CA VAL A 61 3.41 9.02 -5.51
C VAL A 61 2.09 8.64 -6.17
N ILE A 62 1.11 8.17 -5.38
CA ILE A 62 -0.08 7.52 -5.93
C ILE A 62 -1.10 8.49 -6.53
N ARG A 63 -1.09 9.78 -6.14
CA ARG A 63 -2.04 10.80 -6.63
C ARG A 63 -2.08 11.00 -8.15
N ASN A 64 -1.08 10.50 -8.87
CA ASN A 64 -0.99 10.61 -10.32
C ASN A 64 -1.50 9.34 -11.04
N TYR A 65 -2.06 8.38 -10.31
CA TYR A 65 -2.46 7.07 -10.83
C TYR A 65 -3.84 6.67 -10.32
N ASP A 66 -4.60 5.96 -11.15
CA ASP A 66 -5.94 5.46 -10.82
C ASP A 66 -5.93 4.07 -10.17
N LYS A 67 -4.75 3.57 -9.77
CA LYS A 67 -4.58 2.24 -9.17
C LYS A 67 -4.89 2.29 -7.67
N PRO A 68 -5.83 1.47 -7.15
CA PRO A 68 -6.16 1.47 -5.74
C PRO A 68 -4.96 1.03 -4.88
N VAL A 69 -4.75 1.72 -3.77
CA VAL A 69 -3.77 1.36 -2.75
C VAL A 69 -4.46 1.21 -1.39
N VAL A 70 -4.22 0.09 -0.73
CA VAL A 70 -4.69 -0.18 0.63
C VAL A 70 -3.48 -0.39 1.53
N ALA A 71 -3.41 0.33 2.65
CA ALA A 71 -2.29 0.26 3.57
C ALA A 71 -2.55 -0.69 4.76
N CYS A 72 -1.46 -1.19 5.33
CA CYS A 72 -1.46 -1.94 6.57
C CYS A 72 -0.24 -1.55 7.42
N ASP A 73 -0.50 -1.20 8.68
CA ASP A 73 0.51 -1.15 9.72
C ASP A 73 0.03 -1.99 10.89
N VAL A 74 0.81 -3.00 11.27
CA VAL A 74 0.38 -4.01 12.23
C VAL A 74 0.51 -3.48 13.66
N GLY A 75 -0.49 -3.79 14.49
CA GLY A 75 -0.46 -3.51 15.93
C GLY A 75 -1.53 -2.52 16.38
N GLU A 76 -1.80 -2.52 17.68
CA GLU A 76 -2.85 -1.71 18.30
C GLU A 76 -2.30 -0.67 19.29
N ALA A 77 -0.98 -0.48 19.29
CA ALA A 77 -0.34 0.58 20.05
C ALA A 77 -0.71 1.96 19.47
N GLU A 78 -0.58 3.00 20.30
CA GLU A 78 -0.88 4.38 19.89
C GLU A 78 -0.04 4.82 18.68
N MET A 79 1.22 4.36 18.61
CA MET A 79 2.09 4.61 17.47
C MET A 79 1.52 4.02 16.17
N SER A 80 1.07 2.77 16.21
CA SER A 80 0.46 2.10 15.06
C SER A 80 -0.82 2.80 14.61
N LYS A 81 -1.69 3.17 15.57
CA LYS A 81 -2.92 3.91 15.29
C LYS A 81 -2.64 5.28 14.67
N ALA A 82 -1.66 6.00 15.19
CA ALA A 82 -1.26 7.31 14.66
C ALA A 82 -0.69 7.20 13.24
N PHE A 83 0.10 6.16 12.96
CA PHE A 83 0.64 5.91 11.62
C PHE A 83 -0.45 5.56 10.61
N ARG A 84 -1.40 4.69 10.97
CA ARG A 84 -2.59 4.41 10.14
C ARG A 84 -3.45 5.65 9.91
N LYS A 85 -3.68 6.46 10.95
CA LYS A 85 -4.45 7.70 10.83
C LYS A 85 -3.84 8.69 9.84
N LYS A 86 -2.50 8.69 9.68
CA LYS A 86 -1.84 9.50 8.65
C LYS A 86 -2.18 9.00 7.24
N PHE A 87 -2.12 7.69 7.00
CA PHE A 87 -2.58 7.13 5.72
C PHE A 87 -4.04 7.52 5.45
N ASP A 88 -4.93 7.36 6.44
CA ASP A 88 -6.34 7.72 6.30
C ASP A 88 -6.53 9.21 5.96
N SER A 89 -5.73 10.12 6.56
CA SER A 89 -5.78 11.56 6.26
C SER A 89 -5.36 11.92 4.82
N HIS A 90 -4.68 11.02 4.13
CA HIS A 90 -4.32 11.13 2.72
C HIS A 90 -5.23 10.29 1.80
N ASN A 91 -6.38 9.84 2.29
CA ASN A 91 -7.33 8.98 1.57
C ASN A 91 -6.76 7.61 1.19
N ILE A 92 -5.78 7.11 1.94
CA ILE A 92 -5.25 5.74 1.80
C ILE A 92 -5.83 4.93 2.96
N PRO A 93 -6.82 4.04 2.74
CA PRO A 93 -7.42 3.28 3.83
C PRO A 93 -6.39 2.36 4.47
N ALA A 94 -6.18 2.49 5.78
CA ALA A 94 -5.17 1.73 6.51
C ALA A 94 -5.76 0.79 7.57
N TYR A 95 -5.27 -0.46 7.60
CA TYR A 95 -5.81 -1.50 8.48
C TYR A 95 -4.76 -2.08 9.43
N PRO A 96 -5.17 -2.53 10.64
CA PRO A 96 -4.23 -3.04 11.65
C PRO A 96 -3.72 -4.46 11.36
N SER A 97 -4.23 -5.11 10.32
CA SER A 97 -3.82 -6.47 9.94
C SER A 97 -3.80 -6.68 8.42
N PRO A 98 -2.90 -7.51 7.89
CA PRO A 98 -2.82 -7.80 6.47
C PRO A 98 -4.10 -8.44 5.91
N GLU A 99 -4.81 -9.24 6.70
CA GLU A 99 -6.07 -9.87 6.31
C GLU A 99 -7.18 -8.84 6.11
N ARG A 100 -7.26 -7.83 6.99
CA ARG A 100 -8.22 -6.73 6.84
C ARG A 100 -7.90 -5.88 5.62
N ALA A 101 -6.63 -5.56 5.39
CA ALA A 101 -6.19 -4.85 4.19
C ALA A 101 -6.50 -5.65 2.91
N SER A 102 -6.22 -6.95 2.92
CA SER A 102 -6.52 -7.85 1.79
C SER A 102 -8.02 -7.95 1.52
N ARG A 103 -8.86 -8.04 2.57
CA ARG A 103 -10.32 -8.01 2.45
C ARG A 103 -10.84 -6.70 1.87
N ALA A 104 -10.24 -5.56 2.24
CA ALA A 104 -10.60 -4.27 1.67
C ALA A 104 -10.24 -4.19 0.18
N MET A 105 -9.04 -4.63 -0.20
CA MET A 105 -8.65 -4.72 -1.61
C MET A 105 -9.58 -5.66 -2.40
N TYR A 106 -9.93 -6.82 -1.84
CA TYR A 106 -10.90 -7.73 -2.45
C TYR A 106 -12.26 -7.06 -2.70
N ALA A 107 -12.75 -6.24 -1.77
CA ALA A 107 -13.99 -5.51 -1.96
C ALA A 107 -13.91 -4.49 -3.11
N LEU A 108 -12.78 -3.78 -3.26
CA LEU A 108 -12.55 -2.88 -4.39
C LEU A 108 -12.56 -3.64 -5.73
N VAL A 109 -11.90 -4.81 -5.79
CA VAL A 109 -11.90 -5.66 -6.98
C VAL A 109 -13.31 -6.13 -7.32
N LYS A 110 -14.08 -6.63 -6.34
CA LYS A 110 -15.46 -7.09 -6.57
C LYS A 110 -16.40 -5.97 -6.98
N TYR A 111 -16.20 -4.77 -6.45
CA TYR A 111 -16.95 -3.62 -6.90
C TYR A 111 -16.60 -3.23 -8.34
N GLY A 112 -15.32 -3.23 -8.70
CA GLY A 112 -14.85 -3.02 -10.08
C GLY A 112 -15.47 -4.02 -11.06
N GLU A 113 -15.40 -5.32 -10.75
CA GLU A 113 -16.04 -6.39 -11.54
C GLU A 113 -17.55 -6.16 -11.72
N TYR A 114 -18.25 -5.76 -10.65
CA TYR A 114 -19.68 -5.46 -10.70
C TYR A 114 -19.98 -4.27 -11.61
N ARG A 115 -19.20 -3.19 -11.51
CA ARG A 115 -19.37 -1.98 -12.35
C ARG A 115 -19.15 -2.29 -13.83
N CYS A 116 -18.15 -3.09 -14.17
CA CYS A 116 -17.93 -3.53 -15.56
C CYS A 116 -19.13 -4.31 -16.10
N LYS A 117 -19.67 -5.25 -15.32
CA LYS A 117 -20.86 -6.03 -15.75
C LYS A 117 -22.07 -5.14 -15.98
N VAL A 118 -22.35 -4.17 -15.10
CA VAL A 118 -23.51 -3.28 -15.26
C VAL A 118 -23.37 -2.45 -16.54
N LEU A 119 -22.18 -1.94 -16.85
CA LEU A 119 -21.91 -1.17 -18.06
C LEU A 119 -22.02 -1.99 -19.36
N GLU A 120 -21.90 -3.32 -19.31
CA GLU A 120 -22.13 -4.19 -20.47
C GLU A 120 -23.64 -4.37 -20.80
N TYR A 121 -24.54 -4.01 -19.87
CA TYR A 121 -25.99 -4.10 -20.05
C TYR A 121 -26.66 -2.74 -20.32
N GLU A 122 -25.90 -1.64 -20.38
CA GLU A 122 -26.34 -0.30 -20.80
C GLU A 122 -25.94 -0.02 -22.26
#